data_AF-F7S9X4-F1
#
_entry.id   AF-F7S9X4-F1
#
_cell.length_a   1.000
_cell.length_b   1.000
_cell.length_c   1.000
_cell.angle_alpha   90.00
_cell.angle_beta   90.00
_cell.angle_gamma   90.00
#
_symmetry.space_group_name_H-M   'P 1'
#
loop_
_entity.id
_entity.type
_entity.pdbx_description
1 polymer ?
#
loop_
_entity_poly.entity_id
_entity_poly.type
_entity_poly.pdbx_seq_one_letter_code
_entity_poly.pdbx_strand_id
1 'polypeptide(L)'
;VFLFVGGLVMTPAVYLWSHSLATLLFASWLNGFWTLGAFSWYAIYLPELFATNVRGTASAFVFNASRFIAFLGPLMAGELIGVLGGLAHVALAFSVIYVIGLIVAPFMPETKGQPLPQ
;
A
#
# COMPACT_ATOMS: atom_id res chain seq x y z
N VAL A 1 1.01 -3.59 10.18
CA VAL A 1 -0.42 -3.63 10.59
C VAL A 1 -1.01 -2.22 10.75
N PHE A 2 -0.52 -1.39 11.68
CA PHE A 2 -1.04 -0.03 11.93
C PHE A 2 -1.26 0.82 10.67
N LEU A 3 -0.25 0.88 9.79
CA LEU A 3 -0.32 1.67 8.55
C LEU A 3 -1.40 1.16 7.58
N PHE A 4 -1.64 -0.15 7.53
CA PHE A 4 -2.69 -0.74 6.70
C PHE A 4 -4.09 -0.46 7.27
N VAL A 5 -4.26 -0.48 8.60
CA VAL A 5 -5.52 -0.06 9.23
C VAL A 5 -5.80 1.41 8.89
N GLY A 6 -4.80 2.28 9.07
CA GLY A 6 -4.92 3.69 8.74
C GLY A 6 -5.27 3.92 7.27
N GLY A 7 -4.61 3.23 6.33
CA GLY A 7 -4.93 3.30 4.90
C GLY A 7 -6.35 2.84 4.57
N LEU A 8 -6.80 1.73 5.19
CA LEU A 8 -8.15 1.17 4.99
C LEU A 8 -9.24 2.12 5.49
N VAL A 9 -9.02 2.85 6.58
CA VAL A 9 -9.99 3.79 7.14
C VAL A 9 -9.93 5.14 6.44
N MET A 10 -8.73 5.65 6.18
CA MET A 10 -8.53 6.99 5.61
C MET A 10 -8.91 7.06 4.14
N THR A 11 -8.74 6.00 3.36
CA THR A 11 -9.10 6.02 1.93
C THR A 11 -10.62 6.26 1.74
N PRO A 12 -11.53 5.49 2.36
CA PRO A 12 -12.96 5.81 2.37
C PRO A 12 -13.26 7.22 2.92
N ALA A 13 -12.60 7.61 4.02
CA ALA A 13 -12.86 8.92 4.64
C ALA A 13 -12.55 10.08 3.69
N VAL A 14 -11.45 10.02 2.93
CA VAL A 14 -11.10 11.03 1.94
C VAL A 14 -12.17 11.11 0.84
N TYR A 15 -12.57 9.97 0.28
CA TYR A 15 -13.41 9.95 -0.92
C TYR A 15 -14.91 10.05 -0.65
N LEU A 16 -15.38 9.73 0.56
CA LEU A 16 -16.80 9.80 0.93
C LEU A 16 -17.17 11.06 1.72
N TRP A 17 -16.24 11.64 2.50
CA TRP A 17 -16.53 12.74 3.43
C TRP A 17 -16.08 14.12 2.91
N SER A 18 -15.21 14.18 1.90
CA SER A 18 -14.66 15.45 1.43
C SER A 18 -15.64 16.21 0.52
N HIS A 19 -16.38 17.16 1.11
CA HIS A 19 -17.31 18.03 0.37
C HIS A 19 -16.74 19.42 0.04
N SER A 20 -15.50 19.72 0.46
CA SER A 20 -14.81 20.98 0.16
C SER A 20 -13.37 20.73 -0.28
N LEU A 21 -12.82 21.63 -1.10
CA LEU A 21 -11.43 21.54 -1.58
C LEU A 21 -10.43 21.54 -0.43
N ALA A 22 -10.63 22.41 0.57
CA ALA A 22 -9.74 22.49 1.73
C ALA A 22 -9.73 21.18 2.53
N THR A 23 -10.91 20.59 2.76
CA THR A 23 -11.05 19.29 3.44
C THR A 23 -10.38 18.19 2.62
N LEU A 24 -10.59 18.16 1.31
CA LEU A 24 -10.00 17.15 0.43
C LEU A 24 -8.47 17.19 0.47
N LEU A 25 -7.87 18.38 0.38
CA LEU A 25 -6.42 18.55 0.40
C LEU A 25 -5.81 18.12 1.74
N PHE A 26 -6.42 18.54 2.85
CA PHE A 26 -5.95 18.14 4.18
C PHE A 26 -6.11 16.63 4.41
N ALA A 27 -7.26 16.06 4.04
CA ALA A 27 -7.50 14.63 4.16
C ALA A 27 -6.57 13.81 3.26
N SER A 28 -6.25 14.31 2.05
CA SER A 28 -5.30 13.69 1.13
C SER A 28 -3.88 13.70 1.68
N TRP A 29 -3.45 14.80 2.31
CA TRP A 29 -2.17 14.87 3.00
C TRP A 29 -2.07 13.82 4.11
N LEU A 30 -3.11 13.72 4.96
CA LEU A 30 -3.16 12.73 6.02
C LEU A 30 -3.19 11.30 5.47
N ASN A 31 -3.97 11.05 4.41
CA ASN A 31 -4.00 9.76 3.72
C ASN A 31 -2.62 9.40 3.13
N GLY A 32 -1.89 10.38 2.61
CA GLY A 32 -0.52 10.21 2.14
C GLY A 32 0.40 9.63 3.22
N PHE A 33 0.29 10.08 4.48
CA PHE A 33 1.07 9.50 5.58
C PHE A 33 0.84 7.99 5.74
N TRP A 34 -0.41 7.53 5.68
CA TRP A 34 -0.73 6.12 5.87
C TRP A 34 -0.31 5.27 4.67
N THR A 35 -0.63 5.74 3.46
CA THR A 35 -0.39 5.01 2.23
C THR A 35 1.08 4.98 1.85
N LEU A 36 1.80 6.10 1.97
CA LEU A 36 3.25 6.17 1.72
C LEU A 36 4.05 5.65 2.90
N GLY A 37 3.58 5.81 4.13
CA GLY A 37 4.21 5.21 5.31
C GLY A 37 4.31 3.69 5.14
N ALA A 38 3.29 3.06 4.56
CA ALA A 38 3.32 1.64 4.25
C ALA A 38 4.50 1.26 3.34
N PHE A 39 4.95 2.12 2.41
CA PHE A 39 6.09 1.86 1.52
C PHE A 39 7.45 1.74 2.24
N SER A 40 7.56 2.20 3.49
CA SER A 40 8.80 2.08 4.29
C SER A 40 9.26 0.63 4.45
N TRP A 41 8.33 -0.34 4.43
CA TRP A 41 8.64 -1.76 4.54
C TRP A 41 9.66 -2.22 3.49
N TYR A 42 9.59 -1.72 2.27
CA TYR A 42 10.49 -2.12 1.19
C TYR A 42 11.96 -1.83 1.53
N ALA A 43 12.22 -0.67 2.12
CA ALA A 43 13.57 -0.21 2.43
C ALA A 43 14.17 -0.89 3.67
N ILE A 44 13.32 -1.37 4.60
CA ILE A 44 13.76 -1.93 5.89
C ILE A 44 13.69 -3.46 5.85
N TYR A 45 12.53 -4.01 5.49
CA TYR A 45 12.21 -5.42 5.65
C TYR A 45 12.86 -6.33 4.61
N LEU A 46 12.91 -5.92 3.33
CA LEU A 46 13.53 -6.78 2.29
C LEU A 46 15.03 -6.99 2.51
N PRO A 47 15.83 -5.96 2.86
CA PRO A 47 17.23 -6.17 3.23
C PRO A 47 17.43 -7.11 4.42
N GLU A 48 16.54 -7.06 5.41
CA GLU A 48 16.61 -7.91 6.61
C GLU A 48 16.17 -9.36 6.34
N LEU A 49 15.30 -9.57 5.34
CA LEU A 49 14.78 -10.90 5.00
C LEU A 49 15.78 -11.73 4.17
N PHE A 50 16.60 -11.10 3.33
CA PHE A 50 17.44 -11.80 2.36
C PHE A 50 18.93 -11.84 2.74
N ALA A 51 19.53 -13.01 2.48
CA ALA A 51 20.96 -13.27 2.62
C ALA A 51 21.80 -12.31 1.78
N THR A 52 23.01 -12.00 2.26
CA THR A 52 23.82 -10.90 1.72
C THR A 52 24.21 -11.12 0.26
N ASN A 53 24.42 -12.38 -0.12
CA ASN A 53 24.77 -12.79 -1.48
C ASN A 53 23.66 -12.57 -2.53
N VAL A 54 22.38 -12.59 -2.13
CA VAL A 54 21.23 -12.46 -3.04
C VAL A 54 20.36 -11.23 -2.76
N ARG A 55 20.63 -10.49 -1.68
CA ARG A 55 19.80 -9.39 -1.18
C ARG A 55 19.43 -8.37 -2.26
N GLY A 56 20.40 -7.96 -3.07
CA GLY A 56 20.19 -6.99 -4.13
C GLY A 56 19.20 -7.48 -5.18
N THR A 57 19.45 -8.66 -5.74
CA THR A 57 18.59 -9.27 -6.76
C THR A 57 17.21 -9.64 -6.21
N ALA A 58 17.12 -10.20 -5.01
CA ALA A 58 15.87 -10.59 -4.39
C ALA A 58 14.98 -9.37 -4.09
N SER A 59 15.56 -8.30 -3.51
CA SER A 59 14.83 -7.06 -3.24
C SER A 59 14.34 -6.40 -4.52
N ALA A 60 15.20 -6.34 -5.55
CA ALA A 60 14.83 -5.80 -6.86
C ALA A 60 13.73 -6.63 -7.54
N PHE A 61 13.80 -7.96 -7.44
CA PHE A 61 12.79 -8.85 -8.01
C PHE A 61 11.42 -8.63 -7.35
N VAL A 62 11.33 -8.67 -6.01
CA VAL A 62 10.07 -8.44 -5.28
C VAL A 62 9.47 -7.07 -5.59
N PHE A 63 10.31 -6.03 -5.66
CA PHE A 63 9.86 -4.68 -5.96
C PHE A 63 9.33 -4.53 -7.39
N ASN A 64 10.02 -5.10 -8.38
CA ASN A 64 9.56 -5.02 -9.77
C ASN A 64 8.37 -5.94 -10.04
N ALA A 65 8.35 -7.14 -9.46
CA ALA A 65 7.22 -8.07 -9.60
C ALA A 65 5.92 -7.48 -9.04
N SER A 66 5.98 -6.81 -7.88
CA SER A 66 4.79 -6.12 -7.34
C SER A 66 4.30 -4.98 -8.23
N ARG A 67 5.21 -4.26 -8.92
CA ARG A 67 4.84 -3.23 -9.91
C ARG A 67 4.14 -3.80 -11.14
N PHE A 68 4.50 -5.01 -11.58
CA PHE A 68 3.80 -5.72 -12.64
C PHE A 68 2.36 -6.08 -12.27
N ILE A 69 2.03 -6.16 -10.99
CA ILE A 69 0.63 -6.32 -10.56
C ILE A 69 -0.02 -4.94 -10.41
N ALA A 70 0.69 -3.99 -9.81
CA ALA A 70 0.16 -2.66 -9.50
C ALA A 70 -0.21 -1.84 -10.75
N PHE A 71 0.44 -2.03 -11.90
CA PHE A 71 0.11 -1.27 -13.12
C PHE A 71 -1.32 -1.51 -13.61
N LEU A 72 -1.91 -2.67 -13.27
CA LEU A 72 -3.30 -2.99 -13.62
C LEU A 72 -4.28 -1.98 -13.00
N GLY A 73 -3.98 -1.45 -11.82
CA GLY A 73 -4.81 -0.46 -11.14
C GLY A 73 -5.04 0.78 -12.01
N PRO A 74 -3.99 1.55 -12.35
CA PRO A 74 -4.11 2.70 -13.25
C PRO A 74 -4.63 2.36 -14.64
N LEU A 75 -4.25 1.20 -15.20
CA LEU A 75 -4.71 0.77 -16.52
C LEU A 75 -6.22 0.58 -16.57
N MET A 76 -6.80 -0.03 -15.54
CA MET A 76 -8.24 -0.30 -15.45
C MET A 76 -9.04 0.82 -14.80
N ALA A 77 -8.39 1.79 -14.14
CA ALA A 77 -9.05 2.83 -13.35
C ALA A 77 -10.09 3.63 -14.17
N GLY A 78 -9.79 3.98 -15.41
CA GLY A 78 -10.71 4.75 -16.27
C GLY A 78 -12.01 3.99 -16.57
N GLU A 79 -11.91 2.71 -16.92
CA GLU A 79 -13.07 1.85 -17.19
C GLU A 79 -13.87 1.59 -15.90
N LEU A 80 -13.17 1.31 -14.80
CA LEU A 80 -13.76 1.09 -13.48
C LEU A 80 -14.57 2.30 -12.99
N ILE A 81 -14.15 3.53 -13.30
CA ILE A 81 -14.93 4.73 -12.96
C ILE A 81 -16.30 4.71 -13.66
N GLY A 82 -16.33 4.30 -14.94
CA GLY A 82 -17.56 4.17 -15.72
C GLY A 82 -18.47 3.05 -15.21
N VAL A 83 -17.91 1.88 -14.90
CA VAL A 83 -18.67 0.70 -14.43
C VAL A 83 -19.17 0.86 -12.98
N LEU A 84 -18.33 1.38 -12.09
CA LEU A 84 -18.65 1.53 -10.66
C LEU A 84 -19.33 2.86 -10.33
N GLY A 85 -19.60 3.71 -11.33
CA GLY A 85 -20.38 4.93 -11.15
C GLY A 85 -19.69 6.00 -10.31
N GLY A 86 -18.37 6.14 -10.44
CA GLY A 86 -17.63 7.27 -9.88
C GLY A 86 -16.31 6.93 -9.18
N LEU A 87 -15.47 7.96 -9.03
CA LEU A 87 -14.12 7.86 -8.47
C LEU A 87 -14.10 7.29 -7.04
N ALA A 88 -15.09 7.66 -6.21
CA ALA A 88 -15.17 7.19 -4.83
C ALA A 88 -15.34 5.67 -4.73
N HIS A 89 -16.18 5.08 -5.59
CA HIS A 89 -16.39 3.63 -5.63
C HIS A 89 -15.14 2.87 -6.08
N VAL A 90 -14.40 3.42 -7.04
CA VAL A 90 -13.10 2.85 -7.47
C VAL A 90 -12.07 2.92 -6.35
N ALA A 91 -11.97 4.06 -5.65
CA ALA A 91 -11.07 4.21 -4.52
C ALA A 91 -11.39 3.24 -3.37
N LEU A 92 -12.68 3.01 -3.11
CA LEU A 92 -13.16 1.99 -2.17
C LEU A 92 -12.80 0.57 -2.62
N ALA A 93 -12.98 0.25 -3.91
CA ALA A 93 -12.61 -1.06 -4.44
C ALA A 93 -11.10 -1.33 -4.29
N PHE A 94 -10.27 -0.31 -4.52
CA PHE A 94 -8.82 -0.43 -4.34
C PHE A 94 -8.39 -0.48 -2.88
N SER A 95 -9.13 0.14 -1.94
CA SER A 95 -8.79 0.10 -0.51
C SER A 95 -8.85 -1.31 0.08
N VAL A 96 -9.56 -2.25 -0.56
CA VAL A 96 -9.60 -3.68 -0.19
C VAL A 96 -8.21 -4.30 -0.16
N ILE A 97 -7.24 -3.78 -0.93
CA ILE A 97 -5.85 -4.27 -0.87
C ILE A 97 -5.24 -4.13 0.53
N TYR A 98 -5.68 -3.16 1.32
CA TYR A 98 -5.24 -3.01 2.71
C TYR A 98 -5.74 -4.13 3.60
N VAL A 99 -6.89 -4.75 3.30
CA VAL A 99 -7.37 -5.95 4.00
C VAL A 99 -6.42 -7.12 3.77
N ILE A 100 -5.96 -7.30 2.52
CA ILE A 100 -4.94 -8.32 2.21
C ILE A 100 -3.66 -8.04 3.01
N GLY A 101 -3.20 -6.79 3.05
CA GLY A 101 -2.05 -6.40 3.87
C GLY A 101 -2.23 -6.66 5.37
N LEU A 102 -3.45 -6.46 5.89
CA LEU A 102 -3.78 -6.75 7.30
C LEU A 102 -3.79 -8.23 7.62
N ILE A 103 -4.26 -9.06 6.69
CA ILE A 103 -4.27 -10.52 6.85
C ILE A 103 -2.85 -11.06 6.74
N VAL A 104 -2.06 -10.61 5.77
CA VAL A 104 -0.72 -11.15 5.49
C VAL A 104 0.32 -10.67 6.49
N ALA A 105 0.30 -9.40 6.91
CA ALA A 105 1.36 -8.82 7.73
C ALA A 105 1.65 -9.57 9.05
N PRO A 106 0.67 -10.10 9.81
CA PRO A 106 0.93 -10.90 11.02
C PRO A 106 1.65 -12.23 10.77
N PHE A 107 1.59 -12.77 9.55
CA PHE A 107 2.27 -14.02 9.20
C PHE A 107 3.71 -13.81 8.73
N MET A 108 4.12 -12.55 8.52
CA MET A 108 5.48 -12.23 8.11
C MET A 108 6.40 -12.27 9.34
N PRO A 109 7.60 -12.89 9.24
CA PRO A 109 8.53 -12.97 10.36
C PRO A 109 8.99 -11.58 10.81
N GLU A 110 9.02 -11.34 12.12
CA GLU A 110 9.59 -10.10 12.67
C GLU A 110 11.12 -10.17 12.63
N THR A 111 11.74 -9.20 11.95
CA THR A 111 13.19 -9.15 11.71
C THR A 111 13.91 -8.18 12.65
N LYS A 112 13.19 -7.36 13.41
CA LYS A 112 13.77 -6.38 14.32
C LYS A 112 14.67 -7.03 15.37
N GLY A 113 15.94 -6.64 15.37
CA GLY A 113 16.93 -7.09 16.36
C GLY A 113 17.48 -8.49 16.10
N GLN A 114 17.11 -9.13 14.99
CA GLN A 114 17.69 -10.39 14.55
C GLN A 114 19.00 -10.14 13.79
N PRO A 115 19.96 -11.09 13.82
CA PRO A 115 21.12 -11.01 12.96
C PRO A 115 20.71 -11.08 11.49
N LEU A 116 21.41 -10.33 10.64
CA LEU A 116 21.17 -10.38 9.20
C LEU A 116 21.45 -11.79 8.68
N PRO A 117 20.60 -12.33 7.78
CA PRO A 117 20.89 -13.58 7.10
C PRO A 117 22.21 -13.47 6.33
N GLN A 118 23.07 -14.47 6.48
CA GLN A 118 24.38 -14.53 5.82
C GLN A 118 24.25 -15.02 4.38
#